data_AF-A0A7S0BH19-F1
#
_entry.id   AF-A0A7S0BH19-F1
#
_cell.length_a   1.000
_cell.length_b   1.000
_cell.length_c   1.000
_cell.angle_alpha   90.00
_cell.angle_beta   90.00
_cell.angle_gamma   90.00
#
_symmetry.space_group_name_H-M   'P 1'
#
loop_
_entity.id
_entity.type
_entity.pdbx_description
1 polymer ?
#
loop_
_entity_poly.entity_id
_entity_poly.type
_entity_poly.pdbx_seq_one_letter_code
_entity_poly.pdbx_strand_id
1 'polypeptide(L)'
;PRVVVSSLLNLKVLILANNRIRDVIPFLSQLKALEALDLSGNLLTSLPEELSKLENLRTLSVCRNKLRTLPPQFTELRKLENLYLSGNDMGPSIPLVIYHMTSLKSVGLNRNYIDHVKPIVSQLENLRVLSLVYNSIEYLPLALFNCKNLQRLNLSNNKLNSIPPDIEKLKELEELYLDSNDLAALPEQVASLPKLKVLSVLENPQLDGIPAGLENLEELGFSGNMDKWNDVSNTAKLKRVWNRIAKHKEDPGYVEIGTKTRGHM
;
A
#
# COMPACT_ATOMS: atom_id res chain seq x y z
N PRO A 1 -1.09 -33.21 -16.75
CA PRO A 1 -1.82 -32.35 -15.79
C PRO A 1 -2.03 -33.00 -14.41
N ARG A 2 -2.88 -34.05 -14.26
CA ARG A 2 -3.23 -34.66 -12.95
C ARG A 2 -2.05 -35.18 -12.11
N VAL A 3 -1.00 -35.73 -12.74
CA VAL A 3 0.17 -36.29 -12.02
C VAL A 3 1.07 -35.20 -11.40
N VAL A 4 1.09 -34.00 -11.98
CA VAL A 4 1.88 -32.86 -11.46
C VAL A 4 1.17 -32.18 -10.28
N VAL A 5 -0.16 -32.24 -10.25
CA VAL A 5 -0.99 -31.70 -9.17
C VAL A 5 -0.73 -32.39 -7.84
N SER A 6 -0.74 -33.72 -7.84
CA SER A 6 -0.66 -34.52 -6.62
C SER A 6 0.67 -34.31 -5.89
N SER A 7 1.76 -34.09 -6.63
CA SER A 7 3.07 -33.76 -6.07
C SER A 7 3.17 -32.35 -5.46
N LEU A 8 2.20 -31.47 -5.73
CA LEU A 8 2.22 -30.06 -5.31
C LEU A 8 1.17 -29.72 -4.24
N LEU A 9 0.44 -30.71 -3.71
CA LEU A 9 -0.64 -30.48 -2.74
C LEU A 9 -0.18 -29.84 -1.43
N ASN A 10 1.10 -30.01 -1.08
CA ASN A 10 1.73 -29.41 0.12
C ASN A 10 2.42 -28.06 -0.17
N LEU A 11 2.32 -27.54 -1.40
CA LEU A 11 3.00 -26.31 -1.78
C LEU A 11 2.38 -25.13 -1.02
N LYS A 12 3.21 -24.42 -0.25
CA LYS A 12 2.81 -23.24 0.53
C LYS A 12 3.06 -21.93 -0.19
N VAL A 13 4.07 -21.88 -1.04
CA VAL A 13 4.48 -20.67 -1.75
C VAL A 13 4.64 -21.00 -3.22
N LEU A 14 3.99 -20.22 -4.08
CA LEU A 14 4.08 -20.36 -5.53
C LEU A 14 4.43 -19.00 -6.13
N ILE A 15 5.57 -18.93 -6.79
CA ILE A 15 6.06 -17.74 -7.48
C ILE A 15 6.04 -18.02 -8.97
N LEU A 16 5.22 -17.26 -9.69
CA LEU A 16 5.08 -17.27 -11.14
C LEU A 16 5.37 -15.86 -11.70
N ALA A 17 6.12 -15.06 -10.97
CA ALA A 17 6.43 -13.69 -11.32
C ALA A 17 7.31 -13.58 -12.59
N ASN A 18 7.18 -12.46 -13.30
CA ASN A 18 7.96 -12.10 -14.49
C ASN A 18 7.89 -13.14 -15.62
N ASN A 19 6.70 -13.68 -15.86
CA ASN A 19 6.42 -14.59 -16.97
C ASN A 19 5.58 -13.89 -18.06
N ARG A 20 5.02 -14.66 -18.98
CA ARG A 20 4.12 -14.17 -20.04
C ARG A 20 2.70 -14.74 -19.90
N ILE A 21 2.28 -14.99 -18.66
CA ILE A 21 0.97 -15.59 -18.36
C ILE A 21 -0.12 -14.56 -18.71
N ARG A 22 -1.07 -14.96 -19.55
CA ARG A 22 -2.24 -14.15 -19.91
C ARG A 22 -3.48 -14.52 -19.09
N ASP A 23 -3.59 -15.81 -18.79
CA ASP A 23 -4.70 -16.38 -18.04
C ASP A 23 -4.17 -17.26 -16.93
N VAL A 24 -4.69 -17.07 -15.72
CA VAL A 24 -4.40 -17.98 -14.62
C VAL A 24 -5.21 -19.25 -14.82
N ILE A 25 -4.52 -20.40 -14.87
CA ILE A 25 -5.18 -21.69 -15.06
C ILE A 25 -6.00 -22.02 -13.80
N PRO A 26 -7.31 -22.31 -13.90
CA PRO A 26 -8.17 -22.62 -12.74
C PRO A 26 -7.65 -23.76 -11.86
N PHE A 27 -6.76 -24.61 -12.39
CA PHE A 27 -6.07 -25.64 -11.64
C PHE A 27 -5.34 -25.12 -10.39
N LEU A 28 -4.83 -23.87 -10.37
CA LEU A 28 -4.18 -23.31 -9.18
C LEU A 28 -5.06 -23.38 -7.93
N SER A 29 -6.39 -23.30 -8.08
CA SER A 29 -7.37 -23.43 -6.99
C SER A 29 -7.34 -24.77 -6.24
N GLN A 30 -6.67 -25.79 -6.78
CA GLN A 30 -6.50 -27.11 -6.16
C GLN A 30 -5.34 -27.15 -5.16
N LEU A 31 -4.46 -26.14 -5.13
CA LEU A 31 -3.32 -26.06 -4.23
C LEU A 31 -3.77 -25.57 -2.84
N LYS A 32 -4.54 -26.40 -2.11
CA LYS A 32 -5.20 -26.00 -0.85
C LYS A 32 -4.25 -25.60 0.28
N ALA A 33 -2.99 -26.03 0.25
CA ALA A 33 -1.97 -25.65 1.22
C ALA A 33 -1.33 -24.28 0.92
N LEU A 34 -1.68 -23.62 -0.19
CA LEU A 34 -1.01 -22.40 -0.61
C LEU A 34 -1.32 -21.23 0.34
N GLU A 35 -0.26 -20.62 0.86
CA GLU A 35 -0.28 -19.49 1.78
C GLU A 35 0.19 -18.20 1.09
N ALA A 36 1.04 -18.30 0.05
CA ALA A 36 1.49 -17.16 -0.73
C ALA A 36 1.51 -17.46 -2.24
N LEU A 37 0.96 -16.54 -3.03
CA LEU A 37 0.92 -16.60 -4.49
C LEU A 37 1.43 -15.29 -5.07
N ASP A 38 2.46 -15.38 -5.91
CA ASP A 38 2.98 -14.24 -6.67
C ASP A 38 2.83 -14.47 -8.17
N LEU A 39 2.01 -13.64 -8.81
CA LEU A 39 1.74 -13.60 -10.25
C LEU A 39 2.23 -12.26 -10.86
N SER A 40 3.14 -11.55 -10.19
CA SER A 40 3.55 -10.22 -10.61
C SER A 40 4.29 -10.21 -11.95
N GLY A 41 4.25 -9.11 -12.70
CA GLY A 41 5.01 -8.98 -13.95
C GLY A 41 4.55 -9.95 -15.04
N ASN A 42 3.24 -10.16 -15.17
CA ASN A 42 2.63 -10.97 -16.20
C ASN A 42 1.75 -10.10 -17.12
N LEU A 43 0.87 -10.74 -17.91
CA LEU A 43 -0.03 -10.07 -18.85
C LEU A 43 -1.49 -10.29 -18.47
N LEU A 44 -1.78 -10.50 -17.18
CA LEU A 44 -3.12 -10.83 -16.70
C LEU A 44 -4.07 -9.64 -16.85
N THR A 45 -5.20 -9.85 -17.50
CA THR A 45 -6.30 -8.86 -17.59
C THR A 45 -7.42 -9.13 -16.58
N SER A 46 -7.50 -10.36 -16.07
CA SER A 46 -8.42 -10.77 -15.01
C SER A 46 -7.80 -11.90 -14.17
N LEU A 47 -8.42 -12.17 -13.02
CA LEU A 47 -8.16 -13.36 -12.22
C LEU A 47 -9.42 -14.25 -12.25
N PRO A 48 -9.28 -15.58 -12.27
CA PRO A 48 -10.41 -16.50 -12.21
C PRO A 48 -10.99 -16.55 -10.79
N GLU A 49 -12.32 -16.67 -10.68
CA GLU A 49 -13.01 -16.72 -9.39
C GLU A 49 -12.56 -17.92 -8.54
N GLU A 50 -12.11 -19.00 -9.16
CA GLU A 50 -11.68 -20.22 -8.48
C GLU A 50 -10.48 -20.01 -7.55
N LEU A 51 -9.70 -18.93 -7.72
CA LEU A 51 -8.66 -18.57 -6.76
C LEU A 51 -9.23 -18.27 -5.37
N SER A 52 -10.53 -17.94 -5.23
CA SER A 52 -11.19 -17.79 -3.93
C SER A 52 -11.16 -19.07 -3.09
N LYS A 53 -11.02 -20.23 -3.74
CA LYS A 53 -10.96 -21.54 -3.07
C LYS A 53 -9.62 -21.82 -2.39
N LEU A 54 -8.66 -20.89 -2.45
CA LEU A 54 -7.39 -20.95 -1.74
C LEU A 54 -7.56 -20.42 -0.31
N GLU A 55 -8.28 -21.16 0.51
CA GLU A 55 -8.70 -20.75 1.87
C GLU A 55 -7.54 -20.48 2.84
N ASN A 56 -6.34 -20.97 2.53
CA ASN A 56 -5.13 -20.74 3.32
C ASN A 56 -4.28 -19.57 2.83
N LEU A 57 -4.66 -18.91 1.73
CA LEU A 57 -3.89 -17.83 1.14
C LEU A 57 -3.86 -16.62 2.08
N ARG A 58 -2.64 -16.21 2.44
CA ARG A 58 -2.33 -15.06 3.29
C ARG A 58 -1.73 -13.89 2.53
N THR A 59 -1.04 -14.18 1.43
CA THR A 59 -0.42 -13.16 0.58
C THR A 59 -0.72 -13.43 -0.89
N LEU A 60 -1.24 -12.40 -1.57
CA LEU A 60 -1.44 -12.40 -3.01
C LEU A 60 -0.75 -11.17 -3.61
N SER A 61 0.22 -11.42 -4.49
CA SER A 61 0.87 -10.38 -5.29
C SER A 61 0.51 -10.57 -6.76
N VAL A 62 -0.04 -9.53 -7.38
CA VAL A 62 -0.39 -9.49 -8.80
C VAL A 62 0.06 -8.16 -9.43
N CYS A 63 1.14 -7.59 -8.89
CA CYS A 63 1.71 -6.33 -9.35
C CYS A 63 2.12 -6.39 -10.83
N ARG A 64 2.18 -5.25 -11.53
CA ARG A 64 2.65 -5.16 -12.92
C ARG A 64 1.90 -6.12 -13.85
N ASN A 65 0.58 -6.00 -13.87
CA ASN A 65 -0.34 -6.71 -14.76
C ASN A 65 -1.27 -5.67 -15.43
N LYS A 66 -2.43 -6.09 -15.98
CA LYS A 66 -3.42 -5.24 -16.63
C LYS A 66 -4.81 -5.40 -16.00
N LEU A 67 -4.84 -5.63 -14.68
CA LEU A 67 -6.08 -5.88 -13.95
C LEU A 67 -6.84 -4.56 -13.74
N ARG A 68 -8.16 -4.61 -13.93
CA ARG A 68 -9.07 -3.48 -13.65
C ARG A 68 -9.90 -3.68 -12.37
N THR A 69 -10.03 -4.92 -11.92
CA THR A 69 -10.77 -5.33 -10.72
C THR A 69 -10.29 -6.71 -10.25
N LEU A 70 -10.81 -7.16 -9.10
CA LEU A 70 -10.74 -8.54 -8.64
C LEU A 70 -12.13 -9.21 -8.72
N PRO A 71 -12.21 -10.55 -8.80
CA PRO A 71 -13.48 -11.27 -8.75
C PRO A 71 -14.21 -11.03 -7.42
N PRO A 72 -15.54 -10.81 -7.41
CA PRO A 72 -16.31 -10.63 -6.17
C PRO A 72 -16.13 -11.76 -5.15
N GLN A 73 -15.88 -12.98 -5.61
CA GLN A 73 -15.62 -14.16 -4.77
C GLN A 73 -14.36 -14.03 -3.92
N PHE A 74 -13.45 -13.09 -4.20
CA PHE A 74 -12.27 -12.87 -3.37
C PHE A 74 -12.61 -12.37 -1.96
N THR A 75 -13.86 -11.92 -1.73
CA THR A 75 -14.39 -11.68 -0.37
C THR A 75 -14.43 -12.95 0.50
N GLU A 76 -14.35 -14.14 -0.10
CA GLU A 76 -14.29 -15.44 0.59
C GLU A 76 -12.89 -15.76 1.14
N LEU A 77 -11.84 -15.04 0.71
CA LEU A 77 -10.45 -15.26 1.14
C LEU A 77 -10.22 -14.72 2.56
N ARG A 78 -10.86 -15.33 3.56
CA ARG A 78 -10.90 -14.86 4.97
C ARG A 78 -9.54 -14.84 5.68
N LYS A 79 -8.51 -15.48 5.12
CA LYS A 79 -7.14 -15.49 5.66
C LYS A 79 -6.19 -14.56 4.91
N LEU A 80 -6.64 -13.89 3.85
CA LEU A 80 -5.78 -13.02 3.04
C LEU A 80 -5.48 -11.74 3.81
N GLU A 81 -4.21 -11.55 4.16
CA GLU A 81 -3.73 -10.43 4.97
C GLU A 81 -3.02 -9.39 4.10
N ASN A 82 -2.34 -9.83 3.05
CA ASN A 82 -1.51 -8.97 2.20
C ASN A 82 -1.97 -9.07 0.73
N LEU A 83 -2.33 -7.92 0.16
CA LEU A 83 -2.79 -7.82 -1.22
C LEU A 83 -2.04 -6.72 -1.96
N TYR A 84 -1.29 -7.10 -2.98
CA TYR A 84 -0.42 -6.21 -3.74
C TYR A 84 -0.85 -6.19 -5.22
N LEU A 85 -1.31 -5.01 -5.65
CA LEU A 85 -1.95 -4.75 -6.94
C LEU A 85 -1.24 -3.60 -7.69
N SER A 86 -0.02 -3.25 -7.27
CA SER A 86 0.70 -2.09 -7.79
C SER A 86 1.04 -2.23 -9.28
N GLY A 87 0.89 -1.18 -10.09
CA GLY A 87 1.17 -1.22 -11.54
C GLY A 87 0.12 -2.03 -12.31
N ASN A 88 -1.16 -1.73 -12.10
CA ASN A 88 -2.29 -2.29 -12.84
C ASN A 88 -3.14 -1.15 -13.41
N ASP A 89 -4.30 -1.51 -13.98
CA ASP A 89 -5.27 -0.58 -14.54
C ASP A 89 -6.45 -0.36 -13.57
N MET A 90 -6.23 -0.41 -12.25
CA MET A 90 -7.29 -0.23 -11.26
C MET A 90 -7.75 1.24 -11.23
N GLY A 91 -9.05 1.47 -11.20
CA GLY A 91 -9.62 2.82 -11.13
C GLY A 91 -11.00 2.92 -11.79
N PRO A 92 -11.67 4.07 -11.69
CA PRO A 92 -11.22 5.30 -11.02
C PRO A 92 -11.25 5.22 -9.47
N SER A 93 -11.94 4.25 -8.89
CA SER A 93 -11.92 4.01 -7.43
C SER A 93 -11.29 2.68 -7.07
N ILE A 94 -10.86 2.52 -5.82
CA ILE A 94 -10.50 1.19 -5.30
C ILE A 94 -11.69 0.24 -5.52
N PRO A 95 -11.47 -0.94 -6.15
CA PRO A 95 -12.54 -1.91 -6.42
C PRO A 95 -13.36 -2.28 -5.18
N LEU A 96 -14.69 -2.35 -5.32
CA LEU A 96 -15.62 -2.59 -4.21
C LEU A 96 -15.31 -3.88 -3.43
N VAL A 97 -14.88 -4.91 -4.13
CA VAL A 97 -14.44 -6.20 -3.58
C VAL A 97 -13.40 -6.03 -2.48
N ILE A 98 -12.44 -5.11 -2.63
CA ILE A 98 -11.34 -4.94 -1.67
C ILE A 98 -11.88 -4.47 -0.32
N TYR A 99 -12.88 -3.58 -0.29
CA TYR A 99 -13.46 -3.07 0.96
C TYR A 99 -14.14 -4.16 1.80
N HIS A 100 -14.61 -5.23 1.16
CA HIS A 100 -15.25 -6.36 1.83
C HIS A 100 -14.26 -7.46 2.26
N MET A 101 -12.97 -7.32 1.94
CA MET A 101 -11.91 -8.26 2.35
C MET A 101 -11.36 -7.85 3.72
N THR A 102 -12.17 -7.98 4.77
CA THR A 102 -11.91 -7.45 6.12
C THR A 102 -10.71 -8.07 6.84
N SER A 103 -10.14 -9.16 6.33
CA SER A 103 -8.91 -9.78 6.84
C SER A 103 -7.63 -9.03 6.45
N LEU A 104 -7.72 -8.11 5.48
CA LEU A 104 -6.57 -7.39 4.96
C LEU A 104 -5.90 -6.52 6.03
N LYS A 105 -4.58 -6.66 6.12
CA LYS A 105 -3.68 -5.88 6.95
C LYS A 105 -2.80 -4.96 6.10
N SER A 106 -2.43 -5.38 4.90
CA SER A 106 -1.60 -4.60 3.97
C SER A 106 -2.23 -4.57 2.58
N VAL A 107 -2.46 -3.37 2.06
CA VAL A 107 -2.96 -3.16 0.70
C VAL A 107 -2.04 -2.20 -0.05
N GLY A 108 -1.50 -2.68 -1.17
CA GLY A 108 -0.69 -1.89 -2.09
C GLY A 108 -1.39 -1.71 -3.43
N LEU A 109 -1.66 -0.45 -3.78
CA LEU A 109 -2.38 -0.03 -4.99
C LEU A 109 -1.58 1.05 -5.74
N ASN A 110 -0.26 1.02 -5.63
CA ASN A 110 0.60 2.05 -6.22
C ASN A 110 0.52 2.01 -7.75
N ARG A 111 0.74 3.14 -8.44
CA ARG A 111 0.80 3.21 -9.91
C ARG A 111 -0.45 2.58 -10.55
N ASN A 112 -1.61 3.10 -10.18
CA ASN A 112 -2.90 2.77 -10.75
C ASN A 112 -3.58 4.08 -11.21
N TYR A 113 -4.86 4.02 -11.56
CA TYR A 113 -5.66 5.16 -12.00
C TYR A 113 -6.71 5.54 -10.96
N ILE A 114 -6.41 5.41 -9.67
CA ILE A 114 -7.35 5.73 -8.59
C ILE A 114 -7.39 7.24 -8.38
N ASP A 115 -8.56 7.86 -8.45
CA ASP A 115 -8.78 9.29 -8.17
C ASP A 115 -9.58 9.55 -6.89
N HIS A 116 -10.25 8.52 -6.33
CA HIS A 116 -10.90 8.63 -5.03
C HIS A 116 -10.95 7.32 -4.23
N VAL A 117 -10.93 7.49 -2.91
CA VAL A 117 -11.21 6.44 -1.92
C VAL A 117 -12.64 6.60 -1.45
N LYS A 118 -13.41 5.51 -1.38
CA LYS A 118 -14.81 5.54 -0.93
C LYS A 118 -14.87 5.50 0.59
N PRO A 119 -15.87 6.13 1.24
CA PRO A 119 -16.01 6.11 2.70
C PRO A 119 -16.08 4.70 3.32
N ILE A 120 -16.51 3.70 2.56
CA ILE A 120 -16.56 2.29 2.99
C ILE A 120 -15.17 1.69 3.29
N VAL A 121 -14.07 2.41 2.99
CA VAL A 121 -12.71 2.04 3.43
C VAL A 121 -12.60 1.78 4.93
N SER A 122 -13.47 2.42 5.74
CA SER A 122 -13.54 2.20 7.19
C SER A 122 -13.89 0.76 7.59
N GLN A 123 -14.44 -0.06 6.68
CA GLN A 123 -14.69 -1.49 6.93
C GLN A 123 -13.41 -2.33 6.99
N LEU A 124 -12.28 -1.81 6.52
CA LEU A 124 -10.98 -2.47 6.61
C LEU A 124 -10.39 -2.29 8.01
N GLU A 125 -11.08 -2.79 9.02
CA GLU A 125 -10.75 -2.57 10.43
C GLU A 125 -9.36 -3.11 10.82
N ASN A 126 -8.88 -4.15 10.13
CA ASN A 126 -7.56 -4.76 10.36
C ASN A 126 -6.43 -4.10 9.57
N LEU A 127 -6.72 -3.07 8.76
CA LEU A 127 -5.75 -2.44 7.89
C LEU A 127 -4.67 -1.73 8.71
N ARG A 128 -3.42 -2.10 8.44
CA ARG A 128 -2.21 -1.53 9.05
C ARG A 128 -1.40 -0.73 8.04
N VAL A 129 -1.40 -1.16 6.78
CA VAL A 129 -0.61 -0.53 5.73
C VAL A 129 -1.49 -0.27 4.52
N LEU A 130 -1.55 1.00 4.11
CA LEU A 130 -2.20 1.41 2.87
C LEU A 130 -1.22 2.24 2.05
N SER A 131 -0.97 1.78 0.83
CA SER A 131 -0.11 2.47 -0.14
C SER A 131 -0.88 2.75 -1.42
N LEU A 132 -0.99 4.04 -1.78
CA LEU A 132 -1.70 4.56 -2.95
C LEU A 132 -0.78 5.49 -3.76
N VAL A 133 0.52 5.22 -3.78
CA VAL A 133 1.53 6.07 -4.43
C VAL A 133 1.30 6.13 -5.94
N TYR A 134 1.55 7.28 -6.59
CA TYR A 134 1.38 7.42 -8.05
C TYR A 134 -0.04 7.08 -8.49
N ASN A 135 -1.02 7.79 -7.93
CA ASN A 135 -2.42 7.75 -8.34
C ASN A 135 -2.84 9.19 -8.67
N SER A 136 -4.15 9.49 -8.67
CA SER A 136 -4.69 10.82 -8.97
C SER A 136 -5.65 11.30 -7.88
N ILE A 137 -5.40 10.92 -6.62
CA ILE A 137 -6.30 11.21 -5.51
C ILE A 137 -6.26 12.69 -5.15
N GLU A 138 -7.42 13.35 -5.17
CA GLU A 138 -7.56 14.78 -4.85
C GLU A 138 -7.97 15.03 -3.39
N TYR A 139 -8.75 14.12 -2.82
CA TYR A 139 -9.22 14.21 -1.43
C TYR A 139 -9.38 12.82 -0.80
N LEU A 140 -9.32 12.79 0.54
CA LEU A 140 -9.53 11.60 1.35
C LEU A 140 -10.89 11.66 2.04
N PRO A 141 -11.69 10.58 2.06
CA PRO A 141 -12.91 10.55 2.85
C PRO A 141 -12.57 10.56 4.34
N LEU A 142 -13.35 11.29 5.15
CA LEU A 142 -13.19 11.31 6.61
C LEU A 142 -13.22 9.91 7.24
N ALA A 143 -13.94 8.98 6.61
CA ALA A 143 -14.04 7.60 7.06
C ALA A 143 -12.72 6.81 6.97
N LEU A 144 -11.74 7.24 6.14
CA LEU A 144 -10.40 6.65 6.11
C LEU A 144 -9.74 6.69 7.49
N PHE A 145 -9.94 7.79 8.22
CA PHE A 145 -9.36 8.01 9.53
C PHE A 145 -10.01 7.18 10.65
N ASN A 146 -11.04 6.39 10.32
CA ASN A 146 -11.59 5.37 11.22
C ASN A 146 -10.85 4.03 11.14
N CYS A 147 -9.86 3.86 10.25
CA CYS A 147 -8.99 2.70 10.21
C CYS A 147 -7.98 2.75 11.38
N LYS A 148 -8.46 2.52 12.61
CA LYS A 148 -7.70 2.77 13.85
C LYS A 148 -6.39 1.99 13.99
N ASN A 149 -6.26 0.88 13.26
CA ASN A 149 -5.04 0.04 13.25
C ASN A 149 -4.00 0.49 12.21
N LEU A 150 -4.26 1.57 11.46
CA LEU A 150 -3.37 2.01 10.39
C LEU A 150 -2.06 2.53 10.99
N GLN A 151 -0.96 1.89 10.60
CA GLN A 151 0.42 2.16 11.02
C GLN A 151 1.22 2.88 9.95
N ARG A 152 0.94 2.61 8.67
CA ARG A 152 1.60 3.25 7.53
C ARG A 152 0.58 3.70 6.50
N LEU A 153 0.61 4.98 6.16
CA LEU A 153 -0.17 5.57 5.09
C LEU A 153 0.76 6.27 4.09
N ASN A 154 0.81 5.76 2.87
CA ASN A 154 1.58 6.37 1.79
C ASN A 154 0.67 6.86 0.67
N LEU A 155 0.61 8.18 0.53
CA LEU A 155 -0.21 8.91 -0.45
C LEU A 155 0.67 9.76 -1.37
N SER A 156 1.97 9.47 -1.43
CA SER A 156 2.91 10.25 -2.23
C SER A 156 2.55 10.22 -3.73
N ASN A 157 2.87 11.27 -4.48
CA ASN A 157 2.61 11.37 -5.91
C ASN A 157 1.10 11.22 -6.21
N ASN A 158 0.30 12.09 -5.59
CA ASN A 158 -1.14 12.26 -5.84
C ASN A 158 -1.42 13.77 -6.08
N LYS A 159 -2.68 14.20 -5.94
CA LYS A 159 -3.13 15.58 -6.15
C LYS A 159 -3.78 16.15 -4.87
N LEU A 160 -3.34 15.69 -3.71
CA LEU A 160 -3.94 16.10 -2.44
C LEU A 160 -3.61 17.56 -2.18
N ASN A 161 -4.64 18.36 -1.92
CA ASN A 161 -4.48 19.77 -1.53
C ASN A 161 -4.53 19.98 -0.01
N SER A 162 -5.03 19.00 0.73
CA SER A 162 -5.19 19.07 2.18
C SER A 162 -5.24 17.68 2.82
N ILE A 163 -4.92 17.63 4.11
CA ILE A 163 -5.18 16.49 4.99
C ILE A 163 -6.18 16.97 6.06
N PRO A 164 -7.29 16.25 6.30
CA PRO A 164 -8.27 16.68 7.28
C PRO A 164 -7.74 16.51 8.72
N PRO A 165 -8.21 17.35 9.66
CA PRO A 165 -7.88 17.24 11.09
C PRO A 165 -8.13 15.85 11.70
N ASP A 166 -9.08 15.08 11.15
CA ASP A 166 -9.38 13.71 11.55
C ASP A 166 -8.17 12.76 11.52
N ILE A 167 -7.04 13.15 10.91
CA ILE A 167 -5.77 12.42 11.01
C ILE A 167 -5.41 12.05 12.46
N GLU A 168 -5.77 12.89 13.45
CA GLU A 168 -5.54 12.59 14.87
C GLU A 168 -6.18 11.28 15.36
N LYS A 169 -7.19 10.75 14.65
CA LYS A 169 -7.87 9.49 15.01
C LYS A 169 -6.99 8.26 14.75
N LEU A 170 -5.99 8.37 13.88
CA LEU A 170 -5.06 7.30 13.55
C LEU A 170 -3.97 7.15 14.63
N LYS A 171 -4.37 6.78 15.85
CA LYS A 171 -3.47 6.70 17.02
C LYS A 171 -2.34 5.67 16.87
N GLU A 172 -2.48 4.73 15.94
CA GLU A 172 -1.47 3.74 15.61
C GLU A 172 -0.51 4.16 14.48
N LEU A 173 -0.70 5.34 13.86
CA LEU A 173 0.08 5.76 12.71
C LEU A 173 1.53 6.05 13.11
N GLU A 174 2.45 5.32 12.48
CA GLU A 174 3.90 5.45 12.67
C GLU A 174 4.56 6.17 11.49
N GLU A 175 4.04 5.98 10.28
CA GLU A 175 4.63 6.51 9.06
C GLU A 175 3.59 7.15 8.14
N LEU A 176 3.82 8.41 7.81
CA LEU A 176 2.97 9.20 6.91
C LEU A 176 3.82 9.81 5.78
N TYR A 177 3.53 9.39 4.55
CA TYR A 177 4.21 9.90 3.36
C TYR A 177 3.21 10.62 2.45
N LEU A 178 3.50 11.89 2.19
CA LEU A 178 2.67 12.84 1.44
C LEU A 178 3.49 13.56 0.36
N ASP A 179 4.61 12.96 -0.05
CA ASP A 179 5.53 13.60 -1.00
C ASP A 179 4.85 13.86 -2.35
N SER A 180 5.26 14.90 -3.07
CA SER A 180 4.79 15.21 -4.42
C SER A 180 3.25 15.30 -4.48
N ASN A 181 2.68 16.21 -3.69
CA ASN A 181 1.26 16.57 -3.69
C ASN A 181 1.11 18.11 -3.81
N ASP A 182 -0.12 18.60 -3.74
CA ASP A 182 -0.45 20.04 -3.82
C ASP A 182 -0.81 20.61 -2.44
N LEU A 183 -0.20 20.10 -1.35
CA LEU A 183 -0.55 20.50 0.01
C LEU A 183 -0.15 21.96 0.27
N ALA A 184 -1.11 22.77 0.71
CA ALA A 184 -0.85 24.14 1.16
C ALA A 184 -0.47 24.22 2.65
N ALA A 185 -1.02 23.33 3.46
CA ALA A 185 -0.76 23.23 4.90
C ALA A 185 -0.98 21.78 5.39
N LEU A 186 -0.38 21.45 6.54
CA LEU A 186 -0.77 20.30 7.34
C LEU A 186 -1.63 20.75 8.52
N PRO A 187 -2.65 19.97 8.94
CA PRO A 187 -3.40 20.28 10.15
C PRO A 187 -2.53 20.09 11.40
N GLU A 188 -2.73 20.91 12.44
CA GLU A 188 -1.99 20.83 13.71
C GLU A 188 -2.09 19.45 14.37
N GLN A 189 -3.18 18.74 14.08
CA GLN A 189 -3.48 17.37 14.51
C GLN A 189 -2.44 16.33 14.08
N VAL A 190 -1.60 16.61 13.07
CA VAL A 190 -0.46 15.72 12.75
C VAL A 190 0.52 15.65 13.92
N ALA A 191 0.73 16.75 14.64
CA ALA A 191 1.62 16.79 15.80
C ALA A 191 1.05 16.07 17.04
N SER A 192 -0.25 15.76 17.06
CA SER A 192 -0.89 15.04 18.18
C SER A 192 -0.86 13.51 18.03
N LEU A 193 -0.22 13.00 16.97
CA LEU A 193 -0.10 11.57 16.71
C LEU A 193 0.96 10.93 17.63
N PRO A 194 0.57 10.06 18.58
CA PRO A 194 1.46 9.63 19.66
C PRO A 194 2.55 8.64 19.21
N LYS A 195 2.40 8.01 18.05
CA LYS A 195 3.32 7.00 17.51
C LYS A 195 4.02 7.43 16.23
N LEU A 196 3.77 8.64 15.73
CA LEU A 196 4.33 9.10 14.47
C LEU A 196 5.85 9.25 14.60
N LYS A 197 6.58 8.51 13.75
CA LYS A 197 8.04 8.49 13.70
C LYS A 197 8.54 9.10 12.40
N VAL A 198 7.82 8.86 11.30
CA VAL A 198 8.22 9.30 9.96
C VAL A 198 7.12 10.17 9.36
N LEU A 199 7.49 11.39 9.01
CA LEU A 199 6.67 12.30 8.22
C LEU A 199 7.46 12.75 6.99
N SER A 200 6.90 12.58 5.80
CA SER A 200 7.50 13.09 4.58
C SER A 200 6.50 13.92 3.78
N VAL A 201 6.90 15.15 3.46
CA VAL A 201 6.13 16.16 2.71
C VAL A 201 6.99 16.81 1.62
N LEU A 202 8.00 16.09 1.10
CA LEU A 202 8.85 16.56 0.03
C LEU A 202 8.04 16.93 -1.20
N GLU A 203 8.52 17.88 -1.99
CA GLU A 203 7.90 18.26 -3.27
C GLU A 203 6.43 18.68 -3.16
N ASN A 204 6.05 19.34 -2.07
CA ASN A 204 4.79 20.08 -1.95
C ASN A 204 5.06 21.58 -2.14
N PRO A 205 4.98 22.11 -3.37
CA PRO A 205 5.44 23.48 -3.68
C PRO A 205 4.60 24.57 -3.03
N GLN A 206 3.36 24.27 -2.65
CA GLN A 206 2.43 25.19 -1.99
C GLN A 206 2.56 25.19 -0.46
N LEU A 207 3.32 24.25 0.11
CA LEU A 207 3.35 24.01 1.55
C LEU A 207 4.06 25.15 2.27
N ASP A 208 3.32 25.88 3.10
CA ASP A 208 3.85 27.01 3.88
C ASP A 208 4.12 26.58 5.34
N GLY A 209 5.19 25.81 5.52
CA GLY A 209 5.65 25.34 6.83
C GLY A 209 4.95 24.07 7.32
N ILE A 210 5.23 23.72 8.58
CA ILE A 210 4.65 22.56 9.29
C ILE A 210 4.21 22.94 10.71
N PRO A 211 3.25 22.21 11.28
CA PRO A 211 2.82 22.41 12.66
C PRO A 211 3.96 22.32 13.68
N ALA A 212 3.86 23.13 14.73
CA ALA A 212 4.69 22.99 15.92
C ALA A 212 4.42 21.65 16.63
N GLY A 213 5.36 21.17 17.45
CA GLY A 213 5.19 19.94 18.24
C GLY A 213 5.59 18.64 17.56
N LEU A 214 6.29 18.69 16.42
CA LEU A 214 6.83 17.52 15.70
C LEU A 214 8.24 17.10 16.17
N GLU A 215 8.61 17.46 17.40
CA GLU A 215 9.96 17.25 17.96
C GLU A 215 10.33 15.78 18.16
N ASN A 216 9.33 14.90 18.27
CA ASN A 216 9.52 13.46 18.51
C ASN A 216 9.74 12.65 17.23
N LEU A 217 9.72 13.27 16.05
CA LEU A 217 9.93 12.56 14.79
C LEU A 217 11.35 11.99 14.69
N GLU A 218 11.44 10.72 14.28
CA GLU A 218 12.72 10.08 13.95
C GLU A 218 13.22 10.52 12.57
N GLU A 219 12.29 10.73 11.63
CA GLU A 219 12.56 11.17 10.26
C GLU A 219 11.54 12.21 9.79
N LEU A 220 12.06 13.32 9.24
CA LEU A 220 11.26 14.38 8.63
C LEU A 220 11.83 14.71 7.25
N GLY A 221 11.06 14.41 6.20
CA GLY A 221 11.34 14.81 4.82
C GLY A 221 10.56 16.07 4.44
N PHE A 222 11.24 17.15 4.02
CA PHE A 222 10.60 18.39 3.57
C PHE A 222 11.42 19.08 2.47
N SER A 223 10.74 19.87 1.65
CA SER A 223 11.36 20.67 0.57
C SER A 223 11.06 22.15 0.77
N GLY A 224 12.01 23.04 0.51
CA GLY A 224 11.80 24.49 0.52
C GLY A 224 12.93 25.29 1.16
N ASN A 225 12.74 26.61 1.23
CA ASN A 225 13.70 27.52 1.86
C ASN A 225 13.69 27.33 3.38
N MET A 226 14.81 26.89 3.98
CA MET A 226 14.94 26.57 5.41
C MET A 226 14.49 27.71 6.34
N ASP A 227 14.52 28.96 5.87
CA ASP A 227 14.08 30.12 6.66
C ASP A 227 12.61 30.05 7.11
N LYS A 228 11.75 29.39 6.34
CA LYS A 228 10.33 29.14 6.69
C LYS A 228 10.16 28.00 7.71
N TRP A 229 11.22 27.27 8.01
CA TRP A 229 11.23 26.02 8.78
C TRP A 229 12.14 26.11 10.02
N ASN A 230 12.59 27.32 10.35
CA ASN A 230 13.64 27.58 11.33
C ASN A 230 13.32 27.04 12.74
N ASP A 231 12.04 26.91 13.12
CA ASP A 231 11.64 26.40 14.44
C ASP A 231 11.87 24.87 14.59
N VAL A 232 11.81 24.13 13.48
CA VAL A 232 11.97 22.65 13.46
C VAL A 232 13.40 22.23 13.14
N SER A 233 14.25 23.20 12.76
CA SER A 233 15.67 23.00 12.43
C SER A 233 16.51 22.52 13.62
N ASN A 234 16.03 22.71 14.86
CA ASN A 234 16.74 22.36 16.09
C ASN A 234 16.32 21.02 16.73
N THR A 235 15.19 20.42 16.33
CA THR A 235 14.53 19.36 17.13
C THR A 235 14.56 17.98 16.49
N ALA A 236 14.62 17.86 15.16
CA ALA A 236 14.81 16.58 14.50
C ALA A 236 16.30 16.32 14.24
N LYS A 237 16.75 15.07 14.36
CA LYS A 237 18.03 14.61 13.78
C LYS A 237 17.92 14.73 12.26
N LEU A 238 18.07 15.95 11.74
CA LEU A 238 17.96 16.35 10.34
C LEU A 238 19.12 15.77 9.53
N LYS A 239 19.13 14.46 9.37
CA LYS A 239 19.81 13.87 8.23
C LYS A 239 18.93 14.20 7.03
N ARG A 240 19.50 14.89 6.05
CA ARG A 240 18.95 14.95 4.69
C ARG A 240 18.71 13.52 4.23
N VAL A 241 17.50 12.99 4.43
CA VAL A 241 17.17 11.62 4.03
C VAL A 241 16.75 11.64 2.56
N TRP A 242 17.66 12.03 1.68
CA TRP A 242 17.39 11.95 0.24
C TRP A 242 17.40 10.49 -0.25
N ASN A 243 18.13 9.60 0.45
CA ASN A 243 18.48 8.27 -0.04
C ASN A 243 17.67 7.09 0.54
N ARG A 244 16.77 7.29 1.52
CA ARG A 244 15.94 6.21 2.09
C ARG A 244 14.47 6.27 1.65
N ILE A 245 13.93 7.47 1.43
CA ILE A 245 12.56 7.68 0.94
C ILE A 245 12.38 7.07 -0.46
N ALA A 246 13.43 7.06 -1.30
CA ALA A 246 13.42 6.38 -2.59
C ALA A 246 13.13 4.86 -2.52
N LYS A 247 13.49 4.18 -1.43
CA LYS A 247 13.16 2.75 -1.22
C LYS A 247 11.68 2.50 -0.87
N HIS A 248 10.94 3.53 -0.47
CA HIS A 248 9.53 3.42 -0.06
C HIS A 248 8.56 3.68 -1.23
N LYS A 249 9.11 3.86 -2.44
CA LYS A 249 8.37 3.94 -3.70
C LYS A 249 7.92 2.57 -4.24
N GLU A 250 8.35 1.49 -3.58
CA GLU A 250 7.96 0.12 -3.88
C GLU A 250 6.92 -0.35 -2.87
N ASP A 251 6.00 -1.21 -3.32
CA ASP A 251 4.97 -1.82 -2.47
C ASP A 251 5.65 -2.55 -1.30
N PRO A 252 5.22 -2.43 -0.03
CA PRO A 252 5.79 -3.18 1.10
C PRO A 252 5.83 -4.71 0.88
N GLY A 253 5.03 -5.23 -0.07
CA GLY A 253 5.05 -6.61 -0.54
C GLY A 253 6.03 -6.95 -1.65
N TYR A 254 6.63 -5.95 -2.29
CA TYR A 254 7.70 -6.11 -3.28
C TYR A 254 9.03 -6.40 -2.56
N VAL A 255 9.00 -7.29 -1.57
CA VAL A 255 10.19 -8.01 -1.14
C VAL A 255 10.24 -9.23 -2.03
N GLU A 256 11.31 -9.38 -2.82
CA GLU A 256 11.62 -10.63 -3.50
C GLU A 256 11.37 -11.76 -2.52
N ILE A 257 10.34 -12.57 -2.78
CA ILE A 257 9.99 -13.72 -1.97
C ILE A 257 11.11 -14.75 -2.23
N GLY A 258 12.26 -14.56 -1.60
CA GLY A 258 13.43 -15.44 -1.62
C GLY A 258 14.15 -15.63 -2.95
N THR A 259 14.84 -14.63 -3.49
CA THR A 259 16.00 -14.85 -4.38
C THR A 259 17.29 -14.88 -3.55
N LYS A 260 17.44 -15.89 -2.69
CA LYS A 260 18.80 -16.41 -2.44
C LYS A 260 19.16 -17.32 -3.62
N THR A 261 19.42 -16.73 -4.78
CA THR A 261 20.26 -17.40 -5.78
C THR A 261 21.65 -17.52 -5.16
N ARG A 262 21.98 -18.71 -4.64
CA ARG A 262 23.37 -19.10 -4.44
C ARG A 262 24.05 -18.96 -5.80
N GLY A 263 24.92 -17.97 -5.94
CA GLY A 263 25.89 -17.94 -7.03
C GLY A 263 26.78 -19.17 -6.89
N HIS A 264 26.56 -20.13 -7.77
CA HIS A 264 27.60 -21.10 -8.12
C HIS A 264 28.39 -20.47 -9.27
N MET A 265 29.59 -20.01 -8.92
CA MET A 265 30.73 -20.11 -9.83
C MET A 265 31.10 -21.59 -9.98
#